data_AF-A0A4V1TAF9-F1
#
_entry.id   AF-A0A4V1TAF9-F1
#
_cell.length_a   1.000
_cell.length_b   1.000
_cell.length_c   1.000
_cell.angle_alpha   90.00
_cell.angle_beta   90.00
_cell.angle_gamma   90.00
#
_symmetry.space_group_name_H-M   'P 1'
#
loop_
_entity.id
_entity.type
_entity.pdbx_description
1 polymer ?
#
loop_
_entity_poly.entity_id
_entity_poly.type
_entity_poly.pdbx_seq_one_letter_code
_entity_poly.pdbx_strand_id
1 'polypeptide(L)' 'MTEIRVPTLGESVTEATIGKWFKKPGDAVAVDEPLVELE' A
#
# COMPACT_ATOMS: atom_id res chain seq x y z
N MET A 1 -15.19 5.35 3.99
CA MET A 1 -14.06 5.13 3.07
C MET A 1 -12.85 4.88 3.93
N THR A 2 -12.20 3.73 3.80
CA THR A 2 -10.99 3.42 4.57
C THR A 2 -9.80 3.98 3.81
N GLU A 3 -9.01 4.83 4.45
CA GLU A 3 -7.79 5.38 3.86
C GLU A 3 -6.64 4.39 4.10
N ILE A 4 -5.94 4.00 3.04
CA ILE A 4 -4.68 3.26 3.14
C ILE A 4 -3.57 4.29 3.24
N ARG A 5 -2.91 4.36 4.39
CA ARG A 5 -1.76 5.26 4.61
C ARG A 5 -0.48 4.48 4.48
N VAL A 6 0.41 4.97 3.64
CA VAL A 6 1.78 4.45 3.54
C VAL A 6 2.55 4.89 4.80
N PRO A 7 3.13 3.97 5.57
CA PRO A 7 3.97 4.33 6.71
C PRO A 7 5.30 4.92 6.22
N THR A 8 6.01 5.64 7.09
CA THR A 8 7.36 6.12 6.79
C THR A 8 8.28 4.94 6.50
N LEU A 9 8.78 4.83 5.26
CA LEU A 9 9.62 3.72 4.79
C LEU A 9 11.07 3.79 5.31
N GLY A 10 11.44 4.91 5.93
CA GLY A 10 12.72 5.14 6.59
C GLY A 10 12.86 6.62 6.93
N GLU A 11 13.80 6.96 7.81
CA GLU A 11 14.02 8.37 8.24
C GLU A 11 14.35 9.32 7.07
N SER A 12 14.78 8.78 5.91
CA SER A 12 15.11 9.54 4.70
C SER A 12 14.25 9.20 3.48
N VAL A 13 13.21 8.37 3.63
CA VAL A 13 12.33 7.97 2.51
C VAL A 13 11.00 8.69 2.65
N THR A 14 10.88 9.82 1.94
CA THR A 14 9.68 10.66 1.88
C THR A 14 8.69 10.23 0.79
N GLU A 15 9.15 9.54 -0.23
CA GLU A 15 8.35 9.13 -1.39
C GLU A 15 8.63 7.66 -1.71
N ALA A 16 7.55 6.93 -1.99
CA ALA A 16 7.57 5.53 -2.40
C ALA A 16 6.99 5.42 -3.79
N THR A 17 7.60 4.64 -4.66
CA THR A 17 7.04 4.37 -5.98
C THR A 17 6.06 3.21 -5.87
N ILE A 18 4.88 3.34 -6.48
CA ILE A 18 3.94 2.22 -6.53
C ILE A 18 4.44 1.24 -7.58
N GLY A 19 4.96 0.09 -7.15
CA GLY A 19 5.42 -0.98 -8.04
C GLY A 19 4.24 -1.76 -8.61
N LYS A 20 3.50 -2.48 -7.75
CA LYS A 20 2.42 -3.36 -8.18
C LYS A 20 1.21 -3.35 -7.25
N TRP A 21 0.03 -3.13 -7.83
CA TRP A 21 -1.23 -3.33 -7.13
C TRP A 21 -1.62 -4.81 -7.13
N PHE A 22 -1.82 -5.37 -5.94
CA PHE A 22 -2.39 -6.71 -5.79
C PHE A 22 -3.92 -6.65 -5.69
N LYS A 23 -4.46 -5.53 -5.19
CA LYS A 23 -5.91 -5.32 -5.01
C LYS A 23 -6.46 -4.31 -6.00
N LYS A 24 -7.69 -4.58 -6.45
CA LYS A 24 -8.45 -3.73 -7.38
C LYS A 24 -9.56 -2.98 -6.64
N PRO A 25 -10.00 -1.83 -7.16
CA PRO A 25 -11.14 -1.12 -6.58
C PRO A 25 -12.39 -2.02 -6.58
N GLY A 26 -12.97 -2.23 -5.40
CA GLY A 26 -14.14 -3.09 -5.18
C GLY A 26 -13.81 -4.52 -4.71
N ASP A 27 -12.53 -4.89 -4.65
CA ASP A 27 -12.11 -6.18 -4.12
C ASP A 27 -12.18 -6.21 -2.57
N ALA A 28 -12.48 -7.37 -2.00
CA ALA A 28 -12.50 -7.53 -0.54
C ALA A 28 -11.06 -7.59 -0.02
N VAL A 29 -10.78 -6.82 1.03
CA VAL A 29 -9.46 -6.78 1.69
C VAL A 29 -9.55 -7.58 2.99
N ALA A 30 -8.67 -8.57 3.16
CA ALA A 30 -8.55 -9.33 4.39
C ALA A 30 -7.37 -8.83 5.26
N VAL A 31 -7.42 -9.14 6.55
CA VAL A 31 -6.27 -8.95 7.45
C VAL A 31 -5.12 -9.85 7.00
N ASP A 32 -3.88 -9.39 7.15
CA ASP A 32 -2.65 -10.04 6.67
C ASP A 32 -2.52 -10.17 5.13
N GLU A 33 -3.39 -9.51 4.36
CA GLU A 33 -3.35 -9.55 2.90
C GLU A 33 -2.56 -8.37 2.30
N PRO A 34 -1.61 -8.61 1.37
CA PRO A 34 -0.88 -7.55 0.69
C PRO A 34 -1.78 -6.80 -0.30
N LEU A 35 -1.81 -5.47 -0.18
CA LEU A 35 -2.65 -4.58 -1.00
C LEU A 35 -1.88 -4.04 -2.22
N VAL A 36 -0.68 -3.54 -1.95
CA VAL A 36 0.19 -2.85 -2.91
C VAL A 36 1.64 -3.07 -2.54
N GLU A 37 2.47 -3.29 -3.54
CA GLU A 37 3.92 -3.29 -3.45
C GLU A 37 4.43 -1.89 -3.70
N LEU A 38 5.30 -1.42 -2.79
CA LEU A 38 5.98 -0.13 -2.90
C LEU A 38 7.47 -0.38 -3.10
N GLU A 39 8.09 0.37 -4.01
CA GLU A 39 9.53 0.43 -4.29
C GLU A 39 10.17 1.69 -3.72
#